data_AF-A0A7K4MH86-F1
#
_entry.id   AF-A0A7K4MH86-F1
#
_cell.length_a   1.000
_cell.length_b   1.000
_cell.length_c   1.000
_cell.angle_alpha   90.00
_cell.angle_beta   90.00
_cell.angle_gamma   90.00
#
_symmetry.space_group_name_H-M   'P 1'
#
loop_
_entity.id
_entity.type
_entity.pdbx_description
1 polymer ?
#
loop_
_entity_poly.entity_id
_entity_poly.type
_entity_poly.pdbx_seq_one_letter_code
_entity_poly.pdbx_strand_id
1 'polypeptide(L)'
;MIGLVMAGGKGIRMNLDNEKLLLKYKKPIILHVIDSLKNSNCFSKILAITSSNSPKTKTLLQENNVEIFDTPGISYVKDLNLALKTINDVVLVTSGDLPLLDKEIIQKIVNQFDSQNIWTSILVTNKFLTTLGIESDYSVNFDNQICHYTGISLVDSKKISSLENLEENYIIIDDKRIAFNLNTKQDYDLLSTT
;
A
#
# COMPACT_ATOMS: atom_id res chain seq x y z
N MET A 1 -15.23 -6.94 -0.10
CA MET A 1 -14.03 -6.08 0.03
C MET A 1 -13.17 -6.29 -1.19
N ILE A 2 -12.70 -5.20 -1.77
CA ILE A 2 -11.76 -5.18 -2.89
C ILE A 2 -10.35 -4.86 -2.35
N GLY A 3 -9.34 -5.54 -2.85
CA GLY A 3 -7.94 -5.16 -2.62
C GLY A 3 -7.49 -4.19 -3.70
N LEU A 4 -6.94 -3.03 -3.32
CA LEU A 4 -6.45 -2.01 -4.25
C LEU A 4 -4.96 -1.78 -4.01
N VAL A 5 -4.13 -2.04 -5.03
CA VAL A 5 -2.67 -1.93 -4.94
C VAL A 5 -2.17 -0.73 -5.72
N MET A 6 -1.45 0.17 -5.05
CA MET A 6 -0.80 1.31 -5.69
C MET A 6 0.51 0.86 -6.36
N ALA A 7 0.52 0.75 -7.69
CA ALA A 7 1.65 0.20 -8.46
C ALA A 7 2.15 1.11 -9.60
N GLY A 8 1.66 2.35 -9.69
CA GLY A 8 1.90 3.29 -10.80
C GLY A 8 3.03 4.31 -10.59
N GLY A 9 3.87 4.15 -9.56
CA GLY A 9 4.85 5.16 -9.15
C GLY A 9 6.17 5.13 -9.93
N LYS A 10 6.84 6.29 -10.03
CA LYS A 10 8.15 6.44 -10.72
C LYS A 10 9.35 5.85 -9.98
N GLY A 11 9.26 5.66 -8.66
CA GLY A 11 10.36 5.10 -7.85
C GLY A 11 11.65 5.93 -7.81
N ILE A 12 11.58 7.26 -8.02
CA ILE A 12 12.73 8.16 -8.24
C ILE A 12 13.81 8.05 -7.16
N ARG A 13 13.42 7.90 -5.87
CA ARG A 13 14.33 7.83 -4.73
C ARG A 13 15.33 6.65 -4.77
N MET A 14 15.03 5.60 -5.55
CA MET A 14 15.92 4.44 -5.69
C MET A 14 17.07 4.68 -6.68
N ASN A 15 16.96 5.68 -7.55
CA ASN A 15 17.90 5.96 -8.65
C ASN A 15 18.31 4.70 -9.44
N LEU A 16 17.32 3.91 -9.86
CA LEU A 16 17.50 2.66 -10.59
C LEU A 16 17.22 2.85 -12.08
N ASP A 17 17.90 2.05 -12.91
CA ASP A 17 17.60 1.92 -14.34
C ASP A 17 16.30 1.14 -14.60
N ASN A 18 15.74 0.51 -13.57
CA ASN A 18 14.56 -0.34 -13.67
C ASN A 18 13.50 0.03 -12.62
N GLU A 19 12.26 -0.39 -12.85
CA GLU A 19 11.13 -0.05 -11.98
C GLU A 19 11.26 -0.70 -10.59
N LYS A 20 11.13 0.11 -9.53
CA LYS A 20 11.31 -0.29 -8.13
C LYS A 20 10.55 -1.57 -7.75
N LEU A 21 9.30 -1.68 -8.21
CA LEU A 21 8.40 -2.77 -7.83
C LEU A 21 8.78 -4.12 -8.46
N LEU A 22 9.68 -4.12 -9.45
CA LEU A 22 10.24 -5.30 -10.11
C LEU A 22 11.51 -5.84 -9.45
N LEU A 23 12.05 -5.12 -8.46
CA LEU A 23 13.16 -5.63 -7.66
C LEU A 23 12.78 -6.97 -7.03
N LYS A 24 13.77 -7.86 -6.92
CA LYS A 24 13.57 -9.23 -6.49
C LYS A 24 14.18 -9.46 -5.12
N TYR A 25 13.33 -9.79 -4.15
CA TYR A 25 13.78 -10.41 -2.91
C TYR A 25 13.63 -11.93 -3.02
N LYS A 26 12.43 -12.47 -2.73
CA LYS A 26 12.07 -13.87 -3.03
C LYS A 26 11.40 -14.02 -4.40
N LYS A 27 10.69 -12.97 -4.81
CA LYS A 27 10.02 -12.76 -6.09
C LYS A 27 9.96 -11.24 -6.34
N PRO A 28 9.51 -10.76 -7.51
CA PRO A 28 9.24 -9.34 -7.71
C PRO A 28 8.35 -8.81 -6.58
N ILE A 29 8.72 -7.69 -5.96
CA ILE A 29 8.06 -7.16 -4.76
C ILE A 29 6.56 -6.98 -4.97
N ILE A 30 6.16 -6.50 -6.15
CA ILE A 30 4.73 -6.36 -6.47
C ILE A 30 3.99 -7.70 -6.44
N LEU A 31 4.60 -8.78 -6.93
CA LEU A 31 3.97 -10.11 -6.91
C LEU A 31 3.88 -10.66 -5.49
N HIS A 32 4.82 -10.29 -4.61
CA HIS A 32 4.73 -10.62 -3.19
C HIS A 32 3.51 -9.98 -2.52
N VAL A 33 3.25 -8.69 -2.78
CA VAL A 33 2.05 -7.99 -2.29
C VAL A 33 0.77 -8.62 -2.86
N ILE A 34 0.72 -8.87 -4.17
CA ILE A 34 -0.43 -9.49 -4.83
C ILE A 34 -0.73 -10.87 -4.27
N ASP A 35 0.28 -11.71 -4.11
CA ASP A 35 0.10 -13.06 -3.57
C ASP A 35 -0.38 -13.02 -2.11
N SER A 36 0.11 -12.06 -1.32
CA SER A 36 -0.34 -11.88 0.06
C SER A 36 -1.83 -11.51 0.13
N LEU A 37 -2.28 -10.61 -0.74
CA LEU A 37 -3.70 -10.27 -0.87
C LEU A 37 -4.53 -11.48 -1.32
N LYS A 38 -4.09 -12.20 -2.36
CA LYS A 38 -4.79 -13.42 -2.84
C LYS A 38 -4.90 -14.47 -1.73
N ASN A 39 -3.80 -14.77 -1.05
CA ASN A 39 -3.72 -15.80 -0.03
C ASN A 39 -4.44 -15.45 1.29
N SER A 40 -4.77 -14.17 1.51
CA SER A 40 -5.61 -13.74 2.65
C SER A 40 -7.04 -14.25 2.56
N ASN A 41 -7.53 -14.53 1.35
CA ASN A 41 -8.93 -14.87 1.05
C ASN A 41 -9.93 -13.80 1.55
N CYS A 42 -9.49 -12.55 1.77
CA CYS A 42 -10.34 -11.45 2.22
C CYS A 42 -11.02 -10.69 1.07
N PHE A 43 -10.55 -10.87 -0.17
CA PHE A 43 -10.94 -10.04 -1.31
C PHE A 43 -11.64 -10.83 -2.40
N SER A 44 -12.77 -10.31 -2.87
CA SER A 44 -13.46 -10.85 -4.06
C SER A 44 -12.71 -10.52 -5.35
N LYS A 45 -11.93 -9.44 -5.33
CA LYS A 45 -11.18 -8.92 -6.47
C LYS A 45 -9.98 -8.10 -5.99
N ILE A 46 -8.91 -8.13 -6.77
CA ILE A 46 -7.71 -7.31 -6.57
C ILE A 46 -7.50 -6.46 -7.82
N LEU A 47 -7.38 -5.15 -7.62
CA LEU A 47 -7.16 -4.15 -8.65
C LEU A 47 -5.81 -3.48 -8.41
N ALA A 48 -4.97 -3.38 -9.43
CA ALA A 48 -3.71 -2.66 -9.35
C ALA A 48 -3.83 -1.34 -10.12
N ILE A 49 -3.51 -0.24 -9.45
CA ILE A 49 -3.42 1.08 -10.05
C ILE A 49 -2.07 1.22 -10.73
N THR A 50 -2.06 1.37 -12.04
CA THR A 50 -0.84 1.56 -12.83
C THR A 50 -0.87 2.87 -13.61
N SER A 51 0.29 3.31 -14.08
CA SER A 51 0.40 4.46 -14.99
C SER A 51 1.51 4.21 -16.01
N SER A 52 1.64 5.14 -16.96
CA SER A 52 2.76 5.13 -17.93
C SER A 52 4.14 5.29 -17.29
N ASN A 53 4.22 5.59 -15.99
CA ASN A 53 5.49 5.66 -15.25
C ASN A 53 6.08 4.28 -14.94
N SER A 54 5.27 3.21 -14.95
CA SER A 54 5.67 1.86 -14.56
C SER A 54 5.14 0.79 -15.54
N PRO A 55 5.45 0.90 -16.84
CA PRO A 55 4.90 0.01 -17.88
C PRO A 55 5.28 -1.46 -17.69
N LYS A 56 6.50 -1.78 -17.22
CA LYS A 56 6.94 -3.16 -17.03
C LYS A 56 6.23 -3.81 -15.85
N THR A 57 5.97 -3.05 -14.78
CA THR A 57 5.16 -3.48 -13.64
C THR A 57 3.74 -3.81 -14.08
N LYS A 58 3.14 -2.96 -14.93
CA LYS A 58 1.83 -3.24 -15.53
C LYS A 58 1.82 -4.54 -16.33
N THR A 59 2.79 -4.73 -17.23
CA THR A 59 2.90 -5.96 -18.02
C THR A 59 2.99 -7.19 -17.14
N LEU A 60 3.86 -7.18 -16.12
CA LEU A 60 4.01 -8.29 -15.19
C LEU A 60 2.71 -8.60 -14.44
N LEU A 61 1.98 -7.58 -14.00
CA LEU A 61 0.69 -7.74 -13.33
C LEU A 61 -0.36 -8.38 -14.25
N GLN A 62 -0.43 -7.95 -15.50
CA GLN A 62 -1.35 -8.51 -16.50
C GLN A 62 -1.03 -9.98 -16.82
N GLU A 63 0.25 -10.32 -16.99
CA GLU A 63 0.71 -11.70 -17.17
C GLU A 63 0.33 -12.61 -15.98
N ASN A 64 0.17 -12.02 -14.79
CA ASN A 64 -0.25 -12.72 -13.57
C ASN A 64 -1.75 -12.59 -13.26
N ASN A 65 -2.56 -12.24 -14.28
CA ASN A 65 -4.02 -12.13 -14.22
C ASN A 65 -4.52 -11.19 -13.12
N VAL A 66 -3.79 -10.09 -12.86
CA VAL A 66 -4.25 -9.02 -11.96
C VAL A 66 -5.01 -7.99 -12.79
N GLU A 67 -6.17 -7.56 -12.30
CA GLU A 67 -6.92 -6.52 -12.98
C GLU A 67 -6.23 -5.17 -12.83
N ILE A 68 -6.24 -4.37 -13.90
CA ILE A 68 -5.53 -3.10 -13.95
C ILE A 68 -6.52 -1.93 -14.00
N PHE A 69 -6.23 -0.90 -13.24
CA PHE A 69 -6.84 0.41 -13.36
C PHE A 69 -5.76 1.43 -13.77
N ASP A 70 -5.85 1.92 -15.00
CA ASP A 70 -4.90 2.90 -15.50
C ASP A 70 -5.23 4.30 -15.02
N THR A 71 -4.21 5.02 -14.55
CA THR A 71 -4.31 6.43 -14.17
C THR A 71 -3.23 7.27 -14.86
N PRO A 72 -3.39 8.61 -14.87
CA PRO A 72 -2.38 9.50 -15.42
C PRO A 72 -1.02 9.44 -14.72
N GLY A 73 -0.92 8.93 -13.48
CA GLY A 73 0.35 8.83 -12.76
C GLY A 73 0.85 10.19 -12.25
N ILE A 74 -0.06 11.12 -11.95
CA ILE A 74 0.29 12.50 -11.57
C ILE A 74 0.75 12.56 -10.10
N SER A 75 0.01 11.91 -9.20
CA SER A 75 0.35 11.82 -7.79
C SER A 75 -0.45 10.72 -7.13
N TYR A 76 0.09 10.16 -6.04
CA TYR A 76 -0.57 9.12 -5.23
C TYR A 76 -2.03 9.46 -4.93
N VAL A 77 -2.28 10.67 -4.40
CA VAL A 77 -3.62 11.11 -4.01
C VAL A 77 -4.56 11.21 -5.21
N LYS A 78 -4.12 11.81 -6.33
CA LYS A 78 -4.98 11.95 -7.52
C LYS A 78 -5.32 10.61 -8.14
N ASP A 79 -4.35 9.70 -8.21
CA ASP A 79 -4.53 8.38 -8.80
C ASP A 79 -5.45 7.50 -7.93
N LEU A 80 -5.25 7.50 -6.61
CA LEU A 80 -6.12 6.79 -5.66
C LEU A 80 -7.56 7.33 -5.71
N ASN A 81 -7.71 8.65 -5.75
CA ASN A 81 -9.01 9.31 -5.86
C ASN A 81 -9.76 8.92 -7.12
N LEU A 82 -9.07 8.78 -8.26
CA LEU A 82 -9.69 8.37 -9.51
C LEU A 82 -10.24 6.95 -9.42
N ALA A 83 -9.48 6.03 -8.83
CA ALA A 83 -9.92 4.64 -8.68
C ALA A 83 -11.08 4.50 -7.69
N LEU A 84 -10.99 5.14 -6.51
CA LEU A 84 -12.03 5.02 -5.47
C LEU A 84 -13.40 5.52 -5.94
N LYS A 85 -13.45 6.54 -6.82
CA LYS A 85 -14.71 7.02 -7.42
C LYS A 85 -15.43 5.99 -8.30
N THR A 86 -14.71 4.98 -8.79
CA THR A 86 -15.27 3.93 -9.67
C THR A 86 -15.66 2.67 -8.90
N ILE A 87 -15.28 2.57 -7.63
CA ILE A 87 -15.50 1.41 -6.78
C ILE A 87 -16.68 1.69 -5.86
N ASN A 88 -17.58 0.72 -5.73
CA ASN A 88 -18.74 0.78 -4.83
C ASN A 88 -18.71 -0.39 -3.83
N ASP A 89 -17.62 -0.51 -3.05
CA ASP A 89 -17.41 -1.56 -2.03
C ASP A 89 -16.48 -1.02 -0.94
N VAL A 90 -16.28 -1.79 0.13
CA VAL A 90 -15.17 -1.56 1.05
C VAL A 90 -13.87 -1.96 0.37
N VAL A 91 -12.83 -1.16 0.53
CA VAL A 91 -11.54 -1.30 -0.14
C VAL A 91 -10.42 -1.34 0.91
N LEU A 92 -9.52 -2.32 0.81
CA LEU A 92 -8.20 -2.23 1.42
C LEU A 92 -7.24 -1.65 0.38
N VAL A 93 -6.78 -0.44 0.61
CA VAL A 93 -5.73 0.20 -0.18
C VAL A 93 -4.39 -0.22 0.40
N THR A 94 -3.43 -0.62 -0.43
CA THR A 94 -2.06 -0.91 0.00
C THR A 94 -1.05 -0.39 -1.01
N SER A 95 0.12 0.01 -0.52
CA SER A 95 1.28 0.25 -1.37
C SER A 95 1.79 -1.04 -2.00
N GLY A 96 2.30 -0.96 -3.23
CA GLY A 96 2.92 -2.10 -3.93
C GLY A 96 4.34 -2.43 -3.47
N ASP A 97 4.92 -1.63 -2.56
CA ASP A 97 6.32 -1.72 -2.11
C ASP A 97 6.50 -2.28 -0.69
N LEU A 98 5.60 -3.17 -0.27
CA LEU A 98 5.64 -3.85 1.04
C LEU A 98 6.17 -5.29 0.89
N PRO A 99 7.49 -5.52 0.86
CA PRO A 99 8.09 -6.82 0.57
C PRO A 99 7.92 -7.85 1.69
N LEU A 100 7.46 -7.43 2.87
CA LEU A 100 7.24 -8.29 4.04
C LEU A 100 5.76 -8.54 4.31
N LEU A 101 4.84 -8.00 3.51
CA LEU A 101 3.40 -8.18 3.69
C LEU A 101 3.05 -9.69 3.67
N ASP A 102 2.11 -10.13 4.47
CA ASP A 102 1.62 -11.52 4.43
C ASP A 102 0.11 -11.59 4.66
N LYS A 103 -0.45 -12.77 4.50
CA LYS A 103 -1.89 -13.00 4.64
C LYS A 103 -2.37 -12.75 6.07
N GLU A 104 -1.57 -13.07 7.08
CA GLU A 104 -1.92 -12.95 8.49
C GLU A 104 -2.05 -11.48 8.92
N ILE A 105 -1.13 -10.61 8.50
CA ILE A 105 -1.21 -9.18 8.81
C ILE A 105 -2.35 -8.51 8.04
N ILE A 106 -2.61 -8.94 6.80
CA ILE A 106 -3.78 -8.48 6.03
C ILE A 106 -5.08 -8.83 6.75
N GLN A 107 -5.24 -10.08 7.18
CA GLN A 107 -6.43 -10.52 7.92
C GLN A 107 -6.59 -9.74 9.23
N LYS A 108 -5.50 -9.51 9.95
CA LYS A 108 -5.50 -8.68 11.17
C LYS A 108 -5.99 -7.27 10.89
N ILE A 109 -5.53 -6.64 9.80
CA ILE A 109 -5.94 -5.29 9.39
C ILE A 109 -7.41 -5.28 8.97
N VAL A 110 -7.83 -6.20 8.09
CA VAL A 110 -9.22 -6.28 7.62
C VAL A 110 -10.21 -6.44 8.78
N ASN A 111 -9.83 -7.17 9.84
CA ASN A 111 -10.64 -7.33 11.04
C ASN A 111 -10.78 -6.05 11.89
N GLN A 112 -10.01 -4.98 11.58
CA GLN A 112 -10.16 -3.67 12.20
C GLN A 112 -11.18 -2.78 11.46
N PHE A 113 -11.79 -3.26 10.38
CA PHE A 113 -12.76 -2.47 9.63
C PHE A 113 -13.96 -2.10 10.51
N ASP A 114 -14.18 -0.79 10.69
CA ASP A 114 -15.38 -0.24 11.30
C ASP A 114 -16.24 0.42 10.22
N SER A 115 -17.46 -0.09 10.07
CA SER A 115 -18.43 0.47 9.14
C SER A 115 -18.80 1.92 9.45
N GLN A 116 -18.58 2.45 10.65
CA GLN A 116 -18.85 3.87 10.95
C GLN A 116 -17.84 4.81 10.29
N ASN A 117 -16.61 4.33 10.06
CA ASN A 117 -15.52 5.13 9.52
C ASN A 117 -15.50 5.06 7.99
N ILE A 118 -15.38 6.21 7.33
CA ILE A 118 -15.23 6.26 5.86
C ILE A 118 -13.81 5.87 5.47
N TRP A 119 -12.83 6.35 6.23
CA TRP A 119 -11.41 6.13 5.98
C TRP A 119 -10.68 5.82 7.28
N THR A 120 -9.94 4.72 7.30
CA THR A 120 -9.08 4.34 8.42
C THR A 120 -7.69 4.00 7.91
N SER A 121 -6.69 4.78 8.30
CA SER A 121 -5.29 4.55 7.93
C SER A 121 -4.55 3.75 8.99
N ILE A 122 -3.74 2.80 8.53
CA ILE A 122 -2.91 1.98 9.41
C ILE A 122 -1.56 2.66 9.59
N LEU A 123 -1.23 2.93 10.85
CA LEU A 123 -0.02 3.61 11.26
C LEU A 123 0.91 2.68 12.02
N VAL A 124 2.19 3.04 12.02
CA VAL A 124 3.22 2.49 12.90
C VAL A 124 3.82 3.62 13.73
N THR A 125 4.26 3.33 14.95
CA THR A 125 4.84 4.35 15.81
C THR A 125 6.26 4.70 15.36
N ASN A 126 6.66 5.96 15.53
CA ASN A 126 8.05 6.37 15.29
C ASN A 126 9.03 5.59 16.16
N LYS A 127 8.63 5.26 17.40
CA LYS A 127 9.39 4.43 18.32
C LYS A 127 9.68 3.07 17.69
N PHE A 128 8.68 2.41 17.12
CA PHE A 128 8.85 1.12 16.48
C PHE A 128 9.75 1.20 15.24
N LEU A 129 9.56 2.17 14.34
CA LEU A 129 10.44 2.36 13.18
C LEU A 129 11.91 2.55 13.57
N THR A 130 12.16 3.32 14.64
CA THR A 130 13.52 3.53 15.16
C THR A 130 14.16 2.21 15.61
N THR A 131 13.41 1.30 16.23
CA THR A 131 13.94 -0.03 16.62
C THR A 131 14.32 -0.91 15.43
N LEU A 132 13.74 -0.63 14.25
CA LEU A 132 14.03 -1.34 13.00
C LEU A 132 15.11 -0.65 12.16
N GLY A 133 15.57 0.54 12.56
CA GLY A 133 16.50 1.35 11.77
C GLY A 133 15.91 1.87 10.45
N ILE A 134 14.59 2.07 10.41
CA ILE A 134 13.86 2.53 9.21
C ILE A 134 13.49 4.00 9.41
N GLU A 135 13.65 4.79 8.35
CA GLU A 135 13.20 6.18 8.30
C GLU A 135 11.97 6.32 7.39
N SER A 136 11.08 7.26 7.73
CA SER A 136 9.89 7.58 6.94
C SER A 136 9.65 9.10 6.93
N ASP A 137 9.36 9.61 5.74
CA ASP A 137 9.12 11.05 5.52
C ASP A 137 7.67 11.47 5.81
N TYR A 138 6.75 10.51 5.94
CA TYR A 138 5.31 10.77 6.04
C TYR A 138 4.78 10.40 7.43
N SER A 139 4.66 11.42 8.28
CA SER A 139 4.22 11.28 9.67
C SER A 139 2.97 12.09 10.00
N VAL A 140 2.30 11.68 11.07
CA VAL A 140 1.14 12.34 11.67
C VAL A 140 1.25 12.26 13.20
N ASN A 141 0.80 13.29 13.89
CA ASN A 141 0.65 13.25 15.34
C ASN A 141 -0.69 12.60 15.68
N PHE A 142 -0.64 11.44 16.32
CA PHE A 142 -1.81 10.69 16.74
C PHE A 142 -1.55 10.06 18.11
N ASP A 143 -2.55 10.09 19.00
CA ASP A 143 -2.42 9.61 20.39
C ASP A 143 -1.20 10.19 21.14
N ASN A 144 -1.00 11.51 20.99
CA ASN A 144 0.12 12.27 21.59
C ASN A 144 1.54 11.77 21.22
N GLN A 145 1.69 11.09 20.08
CA GLN A 145 2.98 10.62 19.59
C GLN A 145 3.09 10.72 18.06
N ILE A 146 4.33 10.72 17.57
CA ILE A 146 4.61 10.70 16.14
C ILE A 146 4.39 9.27 15.62
N CYS A 147 3.49 9.16 14.65
CA CYS A 147 3.20 7.94 13.93
C CYS A 147 3.47 8.14 12.43
N HIS A 148 3.69 7.04 11.71
CA HIS A 148 4.02 7.05 10.29
C HIS A 148 3.04 6.19 9.51
N TYR A 149 2.71 6.64 8.30
CA TYR A 149 1.81 5.91 7.41
C TYR A 149 2.50 4.66 6.84
N THR A 150 1.82 3.52 6.91
CA THR A 150 2.27 2.26 6.29
C THR A 150 1.98 2.21 4.77
N GLY A 151 1.15 3.15 4.28
CA GLY A 151 0.56 3.09 2.95
C GLY A 151 -0.59 2.10 2.84
N ILE A 152 -1.13 1.61 3.97
CA ILE A 152 -2.32 0.77 4.04
C ILE A 152 -3.48 1.54 4.66
N SER A 153 -4.65 1.49 4.02
CA SER A 153 -5.88 2.09 4.53
C SER A 153 -7.09 1.19 4.24
N LEU A 154 -8.08 1.24 5.13
CA LEU A 154 -9.42 0.68 4.93
C LEU A 154 -10.36 1.82 4.57
N VAL A 155 -11.06 1.68 3.45
CA VAL A 155 -11.88 2.75 2.88
C VAL A 155 -13.26 2.20 2.52
N ASP A 156 -14.33 2.78 3.05
CA ASP A 156 -15.69 2.50 2.59
C ASP A 156 -16.02 3.47 1.43
N SER A 157 -15.71 3.06 0.20
CA SER A 157 -15.86 3.93 -0.97
C SER A 157 -17.32 4.30 -1.25
N LYS A 158 -18.27 3.49 -0.76
CA LYS A 158 -19.73 3.72 -0.89
C LYS A 158 -20.17 4.98 -0.15
N LYS A 159 -19.40 5.39 0.87
CA LYS A 159 -19.68 6.57 1.70
C LYS A 159 -18.97 7.83 1.23
N ILE A 160 -18.12 7.72 0.20
CA ILE A 160 -17.38 8.85 -0.35
C ILE A 160 -18.31 9.66 -1.26
N SER A 161 -18.88 10.74 -0.72
CA SER A 161 -19.60 11.75 -1.51
C SER A 161 -18.66 12.81 -2.10
N SER A 162 -17.59 13.15 -1.37
CA SER A 162 -16.48 13.99 -1.80
C SER A 162 -15.18 13.56 -1.11
N LEU A 163 -14.07 13.66 -1.83
CA LEU A 163 -12.73 13.35 -1.31
C LEU A 163 -12.05 14.58 -0.69
N GLU A 164 -12.68 15.75 -0.73
CA GLU A 164 -12.09 17.01 -0.25
C GLU A 164 -12.19 17.19 1.27
N ASN A 165 -13.18 16.56 1.93
CA ASN A 165 -13.44 16.68 3.37
C ASN A 165 -13.72 15.30 3.98
N LEU A 166 -12.77 14.39 3.88
CA LEU A 166 -12.88 13.08 4.51
C LEU A 166 -12.30 13.12 5.93
N GLU A 167 -13.09 12.63 6.88
CA GLU A 167 -12.59 12.34 8.22
C GLU A 167 -11.74 11.07 8.17
N GLU A 168 -10.45 11.23 8.43
CA GLU A 168 -9.48 10.15 8.49
C GLU A 168 -9.36 9.65 9.93
N ASN A 169 -9.63 8.36 10.12
CA ASN A 169 -9.40 7.65 11.38
C ASN A 169 -8.04 6.93 11.33
N TYR A 170 -7.49 6.62 12.50
CA TYR A 170 -6.17 5.99 12.61
C TYR A 170 -6.20 4.78 13.53
N ILE A 171 -5.45 3.75 13.13
CA ILE A 171 -5.19 2.57 13.96
C ILE A 171 -3.70 2.30 13.96
N ILE A 172 -3.11 2.17 15.14
CA ILE A 172 -1.70 1.86 15.30
C ILE A 172 -1.52 0.34 15.34
N ILE A 173 -0.65 -0.19 14.47
CA ILE A 173 -0.25 -1.60 14.47
C ILE A 173 1.26 -1.67 14.25
N ASP A 174 2.02 -1.77 15.34
CA ASP A 174 3.47 -1.96 15.29
C ASP A 174 3.82 -3.40 14.86
N ASP A 175 4.01 -3.58 13.55
CA ASP A 175 4.40 -4.85 12.95
C ASP A 175 5.34 -4.63 11.76
N LYS A 176 6.48 -5.32 11.75
CA LYS A 176 7.52 -5.12 10.72
C LYS A 176 7.00 -5.35 9.30
N ARG A 177 5.98 -6.19 9.14
CA ARG A 177 5.43 -6.59 7.83
C ARG A 177 4.76 -5.44 7.09
N ILE A 178 4.34 -4.42 7.82
CA ILE A 178 3.68 -3.21 7.31
C ILE A 178 4.46 -1.93 7.61
N ALA A 179 5.46 -2.00 8.48
CA ALA A 179 6.36 -0.89 8.78
C ALA A 179 7.47 -0.70 7.72
N PHE A 180 7.77 -1.75 6.94
CA PHE A 180 8.87 -1.74 5.97
C PHE A 180 8.37 -1.49 4.55
N ASN A 181 8.36 -0.24 4.12
CA ASN A 181 8.19 0.14 2.71
C ASN A 181 9.56 0.24 2.03
N LEU A 182 9.71 -0.40 0.87
CA LEU A 182 10.94 -0.26 0.10
C LEU A 182 10.98 1.11 -0.59
N ASN A 183 11.79 2.04 -0.11
CA ASN A 183 11.87 3.41 -0.64
C ASN A 183 13.24 3.82 -1.16
N THR A 184 14.31 3.27 -0.58
CA THR A 184 15.70 3.60 -0.87
C THR A 184 16.53 2.35 -1.18
N LYS A 185 17.72 2.55 -1.76
CA LYS A 185 18.67 1.46 -1.98
C LYS A 185 19.12 0.82 -0.66
N GLN A 186 19.29 1.63 0.39
CA GLN A 186 19.63 1.15 1.73
C GLN A 186 18.54 0.20 2.27
N ASP A 187 17.27 0.51 2.04
CA ASP A 187 16.17 -0.40 2.39
C ASP A 187 16.33 -1.73 1.65
N TYR A 188 16.65 -1.69 0.35
CA TYR A 188 16.81 -2.91 -0.44
C TYR A 188 17.97 -3.77 0.06
N ASP A 189 19.09 -3.14 0.40
CA ASP A 189 20.25 -3.82 0.96
C ASP A 189 19.87 -4.45 2.32
N LEU A 190 19.14 -3.73 3.20
CA LEU A 190 18.66 -4.28 4.47
C LEU A 190 17.72 -5.49 4.26
N LEU A 191 16.78 -5.38 3.33
CA LEU A 191 15.86 -6.47 2.97
C LEU A 191 16.63 -7.73 2.51
N SER A 192 17.70 -7.55 1.73
CA SER A 192 18.52 -8.66 1.22
C SER A 192 19.36 -9.37 2.28
N THR A 193 19.56 -8.76 3.44
CA THR A 193 20.30 -9.34 4.57
C THR A 193 19.42 -10.12 5.56
N THR A 194 18.10 -10.13 5.35
CA THR A 194 17.09 -10.77 6.22
C THR A 194 16.63 -12.12 5.69
#